data_AF-A0A0G0MUC7-F1
#
_entry.id   AF-A0A0G0MUC7-F1
#
_cell.length_a   1.000
_cell.length_b   1.000
_cell.length_c   1.000
_cell.angle_alpha   90.00
_cell.angle_beta   90.00
_cell.angle_gamma   90.00
#
_symmetry.space_group_name_H-M   'P 1'
#
loop_
_entity.id
_entity.type
_entity.pdbx_description
1 polymer ?
#
loop_
_entity_poly.entity_id
_entity_poly.type
_entity_poly.pdbx_seq_one_letter_code
_entity_poly.pdbx_strand_id
1 'polypeptide(L)'
;MNSFKQAFLFTTGVLVIHGILLSTGGYRIPQIDSPMHILGGFAMALFGLAIHKVVSTSYHTKHSPVWYHYTFVIGFAMLIGITWEFHEYILDNTINIWYNFPKSQPSLGDTMKDFLNDWIGASVAFYFFKKNG
;
A
#
# COMPACT_ATOMS: atom_id res chain seq x y z
N MET A 1 17.81 -4.23 -11.56
CA MET A 1 17.20 -5.13 -10.56
C MET A 1 15.90 -5.69 -11.12
N ASN A 2 15.57 -6.96 -10.87
CA ASN A 2 14.26 -7.51 -11.24
C ASN A 2 13.17 -6.71 -10.52
N SER A 3 12.17 -6.20 -11.25
CA SER A 3 11.08 -5.37 -10.69
C SER A 3 10.36 -6.06 -9.52
N PHE A 4 10.17 -7.38 -9.59
CA PHE A 4 9.61 -8.15 -8.48
C PHE A 4 10.54 -8.24 -7.27
N LYS A 5 11.85 -8.41 -7.49
CA LYS A 5 12.83 -8.42 -6.39
C LYS A 5 12.81 -7.09 -5.64
N GLN A 6 12.69 -5.98 -6.37
CA GLN A 6 12.59 -4.65 -5.77
C GLN A 6 11.31 -4.50 -4.95
N ALA A 7 10.15 -4.84 -5.52
CA ALA A 7 8.87 -4.78 -4.82
C ALA A 7 8.91 -5.64 -3.53
N PHE A 8 9.42 -6.86 -3.63
CA PHE A 8 9.52 -7.78 -2.49
C PHE A 8 10.41 -7.25 -1.37
N LEU A 9 11.61 -6.74 -1.70
CA LEU A 9 12.52 -6.16 -0.71
C LEU A 9 11.90 -4.94 -0.02
N PHE A 10 11.25 -4.07 -0.79
CA PHE A 10 10.60 -2.88 -0.24
C PHE A 10 9.46 -3.26 0.70
N THR A 11 8.54 -4.14 0.26
CA THR A 11 7.43 -4.63 1.09
C THR A 11 7.94 -5.33 2.35
N THR A 12 8.99 -6.13 2.25
CA THR A 12 9.61 -6.76 3.42
C THR A 12 10.10 -5.69 4.40
N GLY A 13 10.75 -4.63 3.91
CA GLY A 13 11.18 -3.50 4.74
C GLY A 13 10.00 -2.83 5.45
N VAL A 14 8.91 -2.55 4.73
CA VAL A 14 7.68 -1.97 5.32
C VAL A 14 7.10 -2.88 6.40
N LEU A 15 7.00 -4.18 6.15
CA LEU A 15 6.48 -5.15 7.12
C LEU A 15 7.40 -5.30 8.34
N VAL A 16 8.72 -5.21 8.17
CA VAL A 16 9.67 -5.21 9.30
C VAL A 16 9.46 -3.96 10.16
N ILE A 17 9.33 -2.78 9.55
CA ILE A 17 9.04 -1.54 10.28
C ILE A 17 7.70 -1.66 11.01
N HIS A 18 6.66 -2.16 10.34
CA HIS A 18 5.34 -2.42 10.94
C HIS A 18 5.45 -3.34 12.17
N GLY A 19 6.14 -4.47 12.05
CA GLY A 19 6.36 -5.40 13.16
C GLY A 19 7.12 -4.79 14.33
N ILE A 20 8.13 -3.95 14.05
CA ILE A 20 8.86 -3.20 15.09
C ILE A 20 7.90 -2.23 15.79
N LEU A 21 7.11 -1.44 15.05
CA LEU A 21 6.15 -0.50 15.62
C LEU A 21 5.09 -1.21 16.49
N LEU A 22 4.58 -2.37 16.06
CA LEU A 22 3.67 -3.18 16.87
C LEU A 22 4.33 -3.66 18.16
N SER A 23 5.52 -4.26 18.07
CA SER A 23 6.21 -4.84 19.24
C SER A 23 6.68 -3.81 20.27
N THR A 24 6.96 -2.58 19.83
CA THR A 24 7.47 -1.49 20.69
C THR A 24 6.37 -0.52 21.16
N GLY A 25 5.13 -0.70 20.70
CA GLY A 25 4.05 0.26 20.93
C GLY A 25 4.23 1.58 20.17
N GLY A 26 5.06 1.59 19.11
CA GLY A 26 5.34 2.75 18.27
C GLY A 26 4.09 3.36 17.64
N TYR A 27 3.02 2.59 17.46
CA TYR A 27 1.70 3.08 17.03
C TYR A 27 1.05 4.11 17.97
N ARG A 28 1.60 4.31 19.17
CA ARG A 28 1.18 5.40 20.08
C ARG A 28 1.75 6.77 19.68
N ILE A 29 2.76 6.81 18.81
CA ILE A 29 3.31 8.06 18.30
C ILE A 29 2.27 8.71 17.39
N PRO A 30 1.87 9.97 17.64
CA PRO A 30 0.86 10.63 16.82
C PRO A 30 1.22 10.60 15.33
N GLN A 31 0.25 10.24 14.50
CA GLN A 31 0.36 10.20 13.04
C GLN A 31 1.37 9.21 12.46
N ILE A 32 1.94 8.29 13.25
CA ILE A 32 2.88 7.27 12.75
C ILE A 32 2.25 6.30 11.75
N ASP A 33 0.94 6.19 11.78
CA ASP A 33 0.18 5.34 10.89
C ASP A 33 0.14 5.88 9.44
N SER A 34 0.05 7.21 9.29
CA SER A 34 0.06 7.86 7.98
C SER A 34 1.30 7.59 7.11
N PRO A 35 2.56 7.69 7.59
CA PRO A 35 3.72 7.30 6.81
C PRO A 35 3.75 5.78 6.56
N MET A 36 3.16 4.95 7.42
CA MET A 36 3.04 3.51 7.16
C MET A 36 2.11 3.24 5.97
N HIS A 37 0.97 3.93 5.87
CA HIS A 37 0.09 3.87 4.69
C HIS A 37 0.77 4.40 3.42
N ILE A 38 1.47 5.54 3.49
CA ILE A 38 2.25 6.03 2.33
C ILE A 38 3.27 4.99 1.87
N LEU A 39 4.00 4.37 2.80
CA LEU A 39 4.96 3.31 2.48
C LEU A 39 4.29 2.05 1.95
N GLY A 40 3.12 1.69 2.49
CA GLY A 40 2.28 0.57 2.06
C GLY A 40 1.80 0.75 0.61
N GLY A 41 1.13 1.87 0.32
CA GLY A 41 0.70 2.24 -1.02
C GLY A 41 1.85 2.30 -2.02
N PHE A 42 3.00 2.87 -1.63
CA PHE A 42 4.21 2.88 -2.45
C PHE A 42 4.68 1.46 -2.77
N ALA A 43 4.76 0.59 -1.77
CA ALA A 43 5.17 -0.80 -1.92
C ALA A 43 4.23 -1.58 -2.86
N MET A 44 2.92 -1.40 -2.70
CA MET A 44 1.92 -2.08 -3.53
C MET A 44 1.92 -1.57 -4.96
N ALA A 45 2.19 -0.29 -5.19
CA ALA A 45 2.40 0.24 -6.55
C ALA A 45 3.65 -0.33 -7.23
N LEU A 46 4.73 -0.64 -6.49
CA LEU A 46 5.88 -1.35 -7.08
C LEU A 46 5.49 -2.75 -7.56
N PHE A 47 4.65 -3.47 -6.82
CA PHE A 47 4.07 -4.73 -7.28
C PHE A 47 3.17 -4.53 -8.49
N GLY A 48 2.28 -3.54 -8.44
CA GLY A 48 1.41 -3.17 -9.55
C GLY A 48 2.21 -2.89 -10.83
N LEU A 49 3.30 -2.13 -10.74
CA LEU A 49 4.23 -1.87 -11.85
C LEU A 49 4.93 -3.14 -12.35
N ALA A 50 5.37 -4.01 -11.45
CA ALA A 50 6.04 -5.26 -11.81
C ALA A 50 5.09 -6.21 -12.56
N ILE A 51 3.87 -6.39 -12.06
CA ILE A 51 2.79 -7.16 -12.70
C ILE A 51 2.43 -6.53 -14.04
N HIS A 52 2.13 -5.22 -14.03
CA HIS A 52 1.74 -4.48 -15.23
C HIS A 52 2.78 -4.63 -16.33
N LYS A 53 4.08 -4.53 -16.01
CA LYS A 53 5.16 -4.72 -16.99
C LYS A 53 5.17 -6.10 -17.64
N VAL A 54 4.88 -7.17 -16.91
CA VAL A 54 4.84 -8.54 -17.45
C VAL A 54 3.59 -8.74 -18.30
N VAL A 55 2.45 -8.25 -17.85
CA VAL A 55 1.17 -8.42 -18.55
C VAL A 55 1.09 -7.53 -19.80
N SER A 56 1.54 -6.28 -19.71
CA SER A 56 1.49 -5.33 -20.83
C SER A 56 2.42 -5.72 -21.97
N THR A 57 3.62 -6.24 -21.67
CA THR A 57 4.53 -6.76 -22.69
C THR A 57 3.99 -8.00 -23.40
N SER A 58 3.06 -8.73 -22.77
CA SER A 58 2.46 -9.95 -23.32
C SER A 58 1.20 -9.70 -24.15
N TYR A 59 0.42 -8.64 -23.84
CA TYR A 59 -0.93 -8.47 -24.40
C TYR A 59 -1.28 -7.05 -24.88
N HIS A 60 -0.48 -6.02 -24.57
CA HIS A 60 -0.80 -4.64 -24.90
C HIS A 60 0.06 -4.10 -26.04
N THR A 61 -0.56 -3.34 -26.94
CA THR A 61 0.14 -2.59 -28.00
C THR A 61 1.01 -1.50 -27.36
N LYS A 62 2.13 -1.14 -27.99
CA LYS A 62 3.09 -0.11 -27.53
C LYS A 62 2.51 1.31 -27.35
N HIS A 63 1.19 1.49 -27.45
CA HIS A 63 0.53 2.79 -27.56
C HIS A 63 -0.58 3.03 -26.52
N SER A 64 -0.63 2.26 -25.44
CA SER A 64 -1.54 2.57 -24.34
C SER A 64 -1.19 3.93 -23.71
N PRO A 65 -2.19 4.77 -23.42
CA PRO A 65 -1.95 6.09 -22.84
C PRO A 65 -1.50 5.99 -21.38
N VAL A 66 -0.76 7.00 -20.89
CA VAL A 66 -0.21 7.02 -19.52
C VAL A 66 -1.29 6.86 -18.45
N TRP A 67 -2.49 7.43 -18.67
CA TRP A 67 -3.59 7.31 -17.71
C TRP A 67 -4.03 5.85 -17.52
N TYR A 68 -3.96 5.00 -18.56
CA TYR A 68 -4.31 3.59 -18.44
C TYR A 68 -3.35 2.86 -17.51
N HIS A 69 -2.05 3.10 -17.68
CA HIS A 69 -1.01 2.53 -16.82
C HIS A 69 -1.14 3.02 -15.38
N TYR A 70 -1.45 4.31 -15.20
CA TYR A 70 -1.68 4.90 -13.89
C TYR A 70 -2.90 4.25 -13.22
N THR A 71 -4.05 4.19 -13.89
CA THR A 71 -5.27 3.59 -13.34
C THR A 71 -5.06 2.13 -12.97
N PHE A 72 -4.33 1.34 -13.77
CA PHE A 72 -4.03 -0.04 -13.42
C PHE A 72 -3.20 -0.14 -12.13
N VAL A 73 -2.08 0.59 -12.05
CA VAL A 73 -1.15 0.50 -10.91
C VAL A 73 -1.78 1.03 -9.64
N ILE A 74 -2.44 2.18 -9.72
CA ILE A 74 -3.11 2.79 -8.57
C ILE A 74 -4.32 1.95 -8.16
N GLY A 75 -5.13 1.48 -9.11
CA GLY A 75 -6.25 0.58 -8.81
C GLY A 75 -5.81 -0.69 -8.11
N PHE A 76 -4.71 -1.31 -8.56
CA PHE A 76 -4.10 -2.45 -7.87
C PHE A 76 -3.69 -2.10 -6.44
N ALA A 77 -2.97 -0.99 -6.23
CA ALA A 77 -2.54 -0.57 -4.90
C ALA A 77 -3.73 -0.28 -3.98
N MET A 78 -4.76 0.40 -4.48
CA MET A 78 -5.97 0.73 -3.71
C MET A 78 -6.79 -0.50 -3.34
N LEU A 79 -6.86 -1.53 -4.20
CA LEU A 79 -7.53 -2.79 -3.84
C LEU A 79 -6.84 -3.49 -2.65
N ILE A 80 -5.50 -3.42 -2.58
CA ILE A 80 -4.78 -3.92 -1.42
C ILE A 80 -5.00 -3.03 -0.20
N GLY A 81 -4.98 -1.70 -0.35
CA GLY A 81 -5.31 -0.77 0.74
C GLY A 81 -6.70 -1.01 1.33
N ILE A 82 -7.73 -1.18 0.48
CA ILE A 82 -9.09 -1.56 0.91
C ILE A 82 -9.08 -2.89 1.66
N THR A 83 -8.31 -3.87 1.19
CA THR A 83 -8.19 -5.16 1.87
C THR A 83 -7.51 -5.02 3.24
N TRP A 84 -6.53 -4.11 3.36
CA TRP A 84 -5.88 -3.78 4.63
C TRP A 84 -6.85 -3.12 5.61
N GLU A 85 -7.64 -2.14 5.16
CA GLU A 85 -8.68 -1.52 5.99
C GLU A 85 -9.75 -2.51 6.44
N PHE A 86 -10.12 -3.49 5.61
CA PHE A 86 -11.02 -4.58 6.02
C PHE A 86 -10.37 -5.49 7.06
N HIS A 87 -9.07 -5.77 6.94
CA HIS A 87 -8.33 -6.52 7.95
C HIS A 87 -8.34 -5.78 9.29
N GLU A 88 -8.07 -4.47 9.30
CA GLU A 88 -8.12 -3.67 10.53
C GLU A 88 -9.52 -3.60 11.13
N TYR A 89 -10.54 -3.46 10.29
CA TYR A 89 -11.94 -3.49 10.73
C TYR A 89 -12.26 -4.82 11.42
N ILE A 90 -11.81 -5.95 10.86
CA ILE A 90 -11.99 -7.26 11.47
C ILE A 90 -11.27 -7.33 12.82
N LEU A 91 -10.04 -6.82 12.93
CA LEU A 91 -9.29 -6.79 14.20
C LEU A 91 -10.02 -5.97 15.26
N ASP A 92 -10.54 -4.79 14.89
CA ASP A 92 -11.29 -3.90 15.78
C ASP A 92 -12.60 -4.50 16.28
N ASN A 93 -13.17 -5.44 15.54
CA ASN A 93 -14.40 -6.13 15.92
C ASN A 93 -14.17 -7.54 16.50
N THR A 94 -12.91 -7.98 16.63
CA THR A 94 -12.56 -9.30 17.15
C THR A 94 -11.43 -9.22 18.17
N ILE A 95 -10.18 -9.36 17.73
CA ILE A 95 -8.98 -9.46 18.57
C ILE A 95 -8.85 -8.26 19.51
N ASN A 96 -9.07 -7.04 19.01
CA ASN A 96 -8.88 -5.84 19.83
C ASN A 96 -9.91 -5.77 20.96
N ILE A 97 -11.12 -6.29 20.75
CA ILE A 97 -12.13 -6.43 21.81
C ILE A 97 -11.75 -7.54 22.79
N TRP A 98 -11.37 -8.72 22.28
CA TRP A 98 -11.05 -9.89 23.11
C TRP A 98 -9.86 -9.67 24.04
N TYR A 99 -8.88 -8.88 23.60
CA TYR A 99 -7.63 -8.63 24.33
C TYR A 99 -7.50 -7.18 24.83
N ASN A 100 -8.56 -6.37 24.69
CA ASN A 100 -8.59 -4.95 25.09
C ASN A 100 -7.41 -4.13 24.51
N PHE A 101 -7.15 -4.32 23.21
CA PHE A 101 -6.18 -3.51 22.48
C PHE A 101 -6.80 -2.21 21.97
N PRO A 102 -5.97 -1.17 21.71
CA PRO A 102 -6.43 0.04 21.04
C PRO A 102 -7.02 -0.29 19.67
N LYS A 103 -7.96 0.54 19.23
CA LYS A 103 -8.50 0.44 17.87
C LYS A 103 -7.41 0.75 16.85
N SER A 104 -7.38 -0.05 15.80
CA SER A 104 -6.61 0.20 14.58
C SER A 104 -7.21 1.37 13.80
N GLN A 105 -8.54 1.44 13.69
CA GLN A 105 -9.28 2.49 12.96
C GLN A 105 -10.18 3.29 13.92
N PRO A 106 -9.69 4.37 14.55
CA PRO A 106 -10.44 5.11 15.57
C PRO A 106 -11.68 5.83 15.02
N SER A 107 -11.72 6.14 13.73
CA SER A 107 -12.84 6.84 13.09
C SER A 107 -12.89 6.61 11.58
N LEU A 108 -14.05 6.89 10.96
CA LEU A 108 -14.16 6.92 9.50
C LEU A 108 -13.17 7.91 8.85
N GLY A 109 -12.90 9.04 9.52
CA GLY A 109 -11.94 10.03 9.02
C GLY A 109 -10.50 9.50 8.95
N ASP A 110 -10.18 8.48 9.76
CA ASP A 110 -8.88 7.82 9.76
C ASP A 110 -8.74 6.95 8.51
N THR A 111 -9.63 5.98 8.33
CA THR A 111 -9.71 5.15 7.11
C THR A 111 -9.71 5.96 5.80
N MET A 112 -10.44 7.08 5.76
CA MET A 112 -10.43 7.95 4.57
C MET A 112 -9.08 8.64 4.34
N LYS A 113 -8.38 8.99 5.42
CA LYS A 113 -7.02 9.53 5.37
C LYS A 113 -6.02 8.44 4.96
N ASP A 114 -6.23 7.20 5.38
CA ASP A 114 -5.36 6.07 5.05
C ASP A 114 -5.47 5.69 3.57
N PHE A 115 -6.69 5.68 3.01
CA PHE A 115 -6.87 5.60 1.57
C PHE A 115 -6.17 6.73 0.81
N LEU A 116 -6.22 7.96 1.33
CA LEU A 116 -5.50 9.08 0.71
C LEU A 116 -3.99 8.89 0.78
N ASN A 117 -3.47 8.42 1.91
CA ASN A 117 -2.05 8.14 2.13
C ASN A 117 -1.54 7.01 1.22
N ASP A 118 -2.29 5.93 1.11
CA ASP A 118 -2.02 4.82 0.18
C ASP A 118 -1.97 5.32 -1.26
N TRP A 119 -2.94 6.14 -1.66
CA TRP A 119 -2.99 6.74 -2.99
C TRP A 119 -1.80 7.66 -3.27
N ILE A 120 -1.39 8.48 -2.28
CA ILE A 120 -0.20 9.34 -2.38
C ILE A 120 1.04 8.47 -2.58
N GLY A 121 1.25 7.47 -1.73
CA GLY A 121 2.38 6.55 -1.83
C GLY A 121 2.44 5.85 -3.18
N ALA A 122 1.30 5.33 -3.64
CA ALA A 122 1.18 4.67 -4.93
C ALA A 122 1.47 5.61 -6.10
N SER A 123 0.98 6.85 -6.04
CA SER A 123 1.21 7.88 -7.06
C SER A 123 2.67 8.30 -7.14
N VAL A 124 3.34 8.44 -5.99
CA VAL A 124 4.78 8.71 -5.91
C VAL A 124 5.57 7.56 -6.53
N ALA A 125 5.28 6.31 -6.16
CA ALA A 125 5.92 5.14 -6.76
C ALA A 125 5.72 5.09 -8.28
N PHE A 126 4.50 5.33 -8.76
CA PHE A 126 4.22 5.38 -10.19
C PHE A 126 5.04 6.45 -10.89
N TYR A 127 5.10 7.68 -10.35
CA TYR A 127 5.84 8.77 -10.98
C TYR A 127 7.34 8.46 -11.12
N PHE A 128 7.97 7.90 -10.10
CA PHE A 128 9.42 7.63 -10.09
C PHE A 128 9.80 6.32 -10.80
N PHE A 129 8.93 5.32 -10.79
CA PHE A 129 9.25 3.97 -11.28
C PHE A 129 8.49 3.57 -12.55
N LYS A 130 7.58 4.41 -13.06
CA LYS A 130 7.10 4.24 -14.42
C LYS A 130 8.31 4.31 -15.35
N LYS A 131 8.51 3.27 -16.15
CA LYS A 131 9.38 3.43 -17.30
C LYS A 131 8.65 4.32 -18.29
N ASN A 132 9.34 5.35 -18.79
CA ASN A 132 8.91 5.98 -20.03
C ASN A 132 8.88 4.86 -21.08
N GLY A 133 7.68 4.51 -21.53
CA GLY A 133 7.48 3.52 -22.60
C GLY A 133 8.17 3.96 -23.88
#